data_AF-A0A5M3MH15-F1
#
_entry.id   AF-A0A5M3MH15-F1
#
_cell.length_a   1.000
_cell.length_b   1.000
_cell.length_c   1.000
_cell.angle_alpha   90.00
_cell.angle_beta   90.00
_cell.angle_gamma   90.00
#
_symmetry.space_group_name_H-M   'P 1'
#
loop_
_entity.id
_entity.type
_entity.pdbx_description
1 polymer ?
#
loop_
_entity_poly.entity_id
_entity_poly.type
_entity_poly.pdbx_seq_one_letter_code
_entity_poly.pdbx_strand_id
1 'polypeptide(L)'
;MVRAGCCMHKDLNCVKGGNTAMMAYWEKAGVKGPIPLPNRDNAAVLRDVEGDEELTEAQLRAVNVTTCGAVKTTNLAGALFNHKDDKKGLQDIHRQFMEQIVETGEATTFPDTSNTRYGSHCEAAAWLITWRQEYRKLLEEVRDNKQKANFSHLEANLYASLDDIPTLTELAVLTLYGNAISSPYMRSVRGSPDINILDLGPFHAQVVQHIKDLIKNVNFLLYPGHSAQATLDGAEWDKPRAIAAVQSSAGTLPHLSGTLTAFLQGALSAWERFSSEFHEDGDIASLSAIERENAWMPATNDVNEGALGAMRVHQIKNPSATMLQFNALTTYKRNDTHAFMQTFTPSQHLFVKEKARQLDSAGIEKKRRRELVEHKAHLAAVNRQRQEKSAQTRKNKKNRLDALELILDERKLETLTGPQLGDQWDLHRRRNEGLPAKSNLGNKANYLLAVKEQVKALREGDQHDDPLSVRA
;
A
#
# COMPACT_ATOMS: atom_id res chain seq x y z
N MET A 1 -1.70 29.90 2.84
CA MET A 1 -0.53 29.01 3.02
C MET A 1 -0.53 28.05 1.84
N VAL A 2 0.42 28.19 0.93
CA VAL A 2 0.49 27.38 -0.29
C VAL A 2 1.10 26.00 0.01
N ARG A 3 0.59 24.96 -0.65
CA ARG A 3 1.04 23.56 -0.51
C ARG A 3 1.03 22.89 -1.88
N ALA A 4 2.02 22.04 -2.16
CA ALA A 4 2.13 21.35 -3.44
C ALA A 4 2.27 19.81 -3.35
N GLY A 5 2.37 19.26 -2.12
CA GLY A 5 2.59 17.82 -1.91
C GLY A 5 3.95 17.32 -2.47
N CYS A 6 4.33 16.08 -2.24
CA CYS A 6 5.57 15.52 -2.81
C CYS A 6 5.30 14.92 -4.20
N CYS A 7 6.13 15.25 -5.20
CA CYS A 7 5.96 14.71 -6.56
C CYS A 7 6.01 13.17 -6.62
N MET A 8 6.83 12.52 -5.78
CA MET A 8 6.90 11.05 -5.71
C MET A 8 5.61 10.42 -5.19
N HIS A 9 4.93 11.08 -4.26
CA HIS A 9 3.63 10.61 -3.77
C HIS A 9 2.53 10.80 -4.81
N LYS A 10 2.61 11.84 -5.65
CA LYS A 10 1.66 12.03 -6.76
C LYS A 10 1.73 10.86 -7.72
N ASP A 11 2.92 10.51 -8.22
CA ASP A 11 3.13 9.35 -9.09
C ASP A 11 2.65 8.04 -8.44
N LEU A 12 3.07 7.77 -7.20
CA LEU A 12 2.64 6.57 -6.45
C LEU A 12 1.11 6.46 -6.35
N ASN A 13 0.44 7.57 -6.04
CA ASN A 13 -1.02 7.59 -5.95
C ASN A 13 -1.68 7.42 -7.32
N CYS A 14 -1.05 7.87 -8.40
CA CYS A 14 -1.55 7.67 -9.76
C CYS A 14 -1.41 6.22 -10.21
N VAL A 15 -0.30 5.56 -9.89
CA VAL A 15 -0.13 4.10 -10.06
C VAL A 15 -1.22 3.35 -9.28
N LYS A 16 -1.53 3.78 -8.05
CA LYS A 16 -2.61 3.19 -7.25
C LYS A 16 -3.99 3.39 -7.89
N GLY A 17 -4.25 4.58 -8.43
CA GLY A 17 -5.47 4.89 -9.17
C GLY A 17 -5.63 4.00 -10.41
N GLY A 18 -4.57 3.88 -11.21
CA GLY A 18 -4.52 2.99 -12.37
C GLY A 18 -4.72 1.52 -11.98
N ASN A 19 -4.02 1.03 -10.95
CA ASN A 19 -4.18 -0.34 -10.49
C ASN A 19 -5.61 -0.64 -10.02
N THR A 20 -6.27 0.32 -9.35
CA THR A 20 -7.66 0.15 -8.92
C THR A 20 -8.60 0.02 -10.12
N ALA A 21 -8.43 0.85 -11.15
CA ALA A 21 -9.24 0.77 -12.37
C ALA A 21 -8.95 -0.50 -13.18
N MET A 22 -7.68 -0.91 -13.24
CA MET A 22 -7.21 -2.14 -13.86
C MET A 22 -7.80 -3.40 -13.20
N MET A 23 -7.81 -3.48 -11.88
CA MET A 23 -8.43 -4.60 -11.17
C MET A 23 -9.94 -4.67 -11.43
N ALA A 24 -10.61 -3.52 -11.49
CA ALA A 24 -12.03 -3.45 -11.81
C ALA A 24 -12.37 -3.77 -13.27
N TYR A 25 -11.39 -3.76 -14.18
CA TYR A 25 -11.61 -4.05 -15.60
C TYR A 25 -12.13 -5.48 -15.81
N TRP A 26 -11.56 -6.48 -15.12
CA TRP A 26 -11.89 -7.89 -15.32
C TRP A 26 -13.38 -8.17 -15.13
N GLU A 27 -13.94 -7.69 -14.02
CA GLU A 27 -15.37 -7.79 -13.71
C GLU A 27 -16.22 -7.01 -14.73
N LYS A 28 -15.85 -5.76 -15.03
CA LYS A 28 -16.58 -4.91 -15.99
C LYS A 28 -16.62 -5.48 -17.39
N ALA A 29 -15.56 -6.15 -17.82
CA ALA A 29 -15.46 -6.79 -19.12
C ALA A 29 -16.06 -8.21 -19.12
N GLY A 30 -16.54 -8.73 -17.99
CA GLY A 30 -17.13 -10.05 -17.88
C GLY A 30 -16.14 -11.19 -18.14
N VAL A 31 -14.85 -10.97 -17.85
CA VAL A 31 -13.77 -11.93 -18.12
C VAL A 31 -13.09 -12.37 -16.83
N LYS A 32 -12.55 -13.58 -16.82
CA LYS A 32 -11.87 -14.13 -15.64
C LYS A 32 -10.63 -13.31 -15.32
N GLY A 33 -10.60 -12.75 -14.11
CA GLY A 33 -9.46 -12.00 -13.60
C GLY A 33 -8.35 -12.88 -13.00
N PRO A 34 -7.32 -12.25 -12.41
CA PRO A 34 -6.19 -12.93 -11.81
C PRO A 34 -6.55 -13.93 -10.73
N ILE A 35 -5.76 -15.00 -10.63
CA ILE A 35 -5.94 -16.02 -9.58
C ILE A 35 -5.78 -15.41 -8.17
N PRO A 36 -6.58 -15.86 -7.19
CA PRO A 36 -6.38 -15.48 -5.80
C PRO A 36 -5.04 -16.01 -5.28
N LEU A 37 -4.32 -15.18 -4.51
CA LEU A 37 -3.01 -15.53 -3.92
C LEU A 37 -3.09 -15.52 -2.38
N PRO A 38 -3.81 -16.50 -1.77
CA PRO A 38 -4.08 -16.54 -0.34
C PRO A 38 -2.82 -16.84 0.48
N ASN A 39 -2.73 -16.27 1.69
CA ASN A 39 -1.74 -16.75 2.66
C ASN A 39 -2.09 -18.18 3.11
N ARG A 40 -1.19 -18.85 3.85
CA ARG A 40 -1.39 -20.24 4.30
C ARG A 40 -2.73 -20.46 5.00
N ASP A 41 -3.10 -19.55 5.89
CA ASP A 41 -4.28 -19.71 6.73
C ASP A 41 -5.56 -19.56 5.89
N ASN A 42 -5.61 -18.56 5.01
CA ASN A 42 -6.70 -18.39 4.04
C ASN A 42 -6.73 -19.56 3.04
N ALA A 43 -5.59 -20.09 2.61
CA ALA A 43 -5.52 -21.20 1.67
C ALA A 43 -6.03 -22.53 2.27
N ALA A 44 -5.97 -22.68 3.60
CA ALA A 44 -6.63 -23.79 4.28
C ALA A 44 -8.15 -23.60 4.26
N VAL A 45 -8.62 -22.40 4.62
CA VAL A 45 -10.06 -22.09 4.66
C VAL A 45 -10.71 -22.17 3.27
N LEU A 46 -10.01 -21.72 2.22
CA LEU A 46 -10.50 -21.71 0.85
C LEU A 46 -10.46 -23.08 0.17
N ARG A 47 -9.72 -24.06 0.72
CA ARG A 47 -9.67 -25.41 0.16
C ARG A 47 -10.98 -26.16 0.33
N ASP A 48 -11.73 -25.83 1.37
CA ASP A 48 -13.00 -26.46 1.74
C ASP A 48 -14.21 -25.72 1.13
N VAL A 49 -13.98 -24.83 0.17
CA VAL A 49 -15.05 -24.14 -0.57
C VAL A 49 -15.39 -24.95 -1.81
N GLU A 50 -16.55 -25.62 -1.82
CA GLU A 50 -17.05 -26.37 -2.97
C GLU A 50 -18.28 -25.67 -3.59
N GLY A 51 -18.27 -25.52 -4.92
CA GLY A 51 -19.46 -25.18 -5.71
C GLY A 51 -20.21 -23.89 -5.33
N ASP A 52 -21.54 -23.94 -5.50
CA ASP A 52 -22.50 -22.87 -5.16
C ASP A 52 -22.97 -22.94 -3.69
N GLU A 53 -22.16 -23.50 -2.79
CA GLU A 53 -22.51 -23.56 -1.36
C GLU A 53 -22.40 -22.19 -0.68
N GLU A 54 -23.29 -21.97 0.31
CA GLU A 54 -23.29 -20.75 1.10
C GLU A 54 -21.99 -20.68 1.93
N LEU A 55 -21.11 -19.74 1.60
CA LEU A 55 -19.82 -19.58 2.25
C LEU A 55 -19.98 -19.28 3.74
N THR A 56 -19.26 -20.01 4.59
CA THR A 56 -19.13 -19.66 6.01
C THR A 56 -18.52 -18.27 6.18
N GLU A 57 -18.74 -17.60 7.31
CA GLU A 57 -18.12 -16.28 7.56
C GLU A 57 -16.58 -16.30 7.46
N ALA A 58 -15.95 -17.41 7.86
CA ALA A 58 -14.51 -17.59 7.74
C ALA A 58 -14.08 -17.67 6.26
N GLN A 59 -14.82 -18.41 5.43
CA GLN A 59 -14.59 -18.51 3.99
C GLN A 59 -14.85 -17.17 3.30
N LEU A 60 -15.97 -16.50 3.59
CA LEU A 60 -16.29 -15.18 3.05
C LEU A 60 -15.21 -14.14 3.41
N ARG A 61 -14.73 -14.16 4.66
CA ARG A 61 -13.60 -13.30 5.06
C ARG A 61 -12.31 -13.68 4.33
N ALA A 62 -12.02 -14.96 4.18
CA ALA A 62 -10.83 -15.42 3.46
C ALA A 62 -10.87 -15.00 1.98
N VAL A 63 -12.04 -15.08 1.33
CA VAL A 63 -12.26 -14.56 -0.03
C VAL A 63 -12.02 -13.06 -0.07
N ASN A 64 -12.65 -12.28 0.83
CA ASN A 64 -12.59 -10.82 0.83
C ASN A 64 -11.19 -10.26 1.15
N VAL A 65 -10.40 -10.95 1.96
CA VAL A 65 -9.04 -10.49 2.36
C VAL A 65 -7.97 -11.02 1.41
N THR A 66 -8.25 -12.09 0.67
CA THR A 66 -7.31 -12.63 -0.31
C THR A 66 -7.22 -11.68 -1.48
N THR A 67 -5.99 -11.31 -1.82
CA THR A 67 -5.66 -10.40 -2.92
C THR A 67 -5.06 -11.21 -4.07
N CYS A 68 -5.09 -10.64 -5.26
CA CYS A 68 -4.63 -11.26 -6.50
C CYS A 68 -3.84 -10.27 -7.36
N GLY A 69 -3.40 -10.71 -8.54
CA GLY A 69 -2.88 -9.83 -9.58
C GLY A 69 -1.43 -9.38 -9.39
N ALA A 70 -1.03 -8.38 -10.18
CA ALA A 70 0.37 -7.99 -10.32
C ALA A 70 0.95 -7.35 -9.06
N VAL A 71 0.22 -6.46 -8.38
CA VAL A 71 0.69 -5.83 -7.13
C VAL A 71 0.89 -6.87 -6.04
N LYS A 72 -0.01 -7.85 -5.92
CA LYS A 72 0.18 -8.94 -4.96
C LYS A 72 1.38 -9.80 -5.33
N THR A 73 1.52 -10.14 -6.61
CA THR A 73 2.67 -10.92 -7.13
C THR A 73 4.00 -10.24 -6.84
N THR A 74 4.14 -8.95 -7.12
CA THR A 74 5.37 -8.17 -6.85
C THR A 74 5.65 -8.02 -5.36
N ASN A 75 4.63 -8.00 -4.49
CA ASN A 75 4.80 -8.08 -3.03
C ASN A 75 5.35 -9.45 -2.59
N LEU A 76 4.84 -10.55 -3.15
CA LEU A 76 5.36 -11.90 -2.84
C LEU A 76 6.81 -12.05 -3.31
N ALA A 77 7.11 -11.57 -4.51
CA ALA A 77 8.46 -11.57 -5.05
C ALA A 77 9.42 -10.74 -4.18
N GLY A 78 9.03 -9.54 -3.75
CA GLY A 78 9.83 -8.75 -2.81
C GLY A 78 10.03 -9.43 -1.47
N ALA A 79 8.98 -10.08 -0.93
CA ALA A 79 9.09 -10.82 0.32
C ALA A 79 10.03 -12.06 0.22
N LEU A 80 10.26 -12.61 -0.97
CA LEU A 80 11.28 -13.63 -1.19
C LEU A 80 12.64 -13.02 -1.48
N PHE A 81 12.73 -12.16 -2.47
CA PHE A 81 13.99 -11.82 -3.12
C PHE A 81 14.63 -10.53 -2.59
N ASN A 82 13.86 -9.67 -1.91
CA ASN A 82 14.37 -8.47 -1.25
C ASN A 82 13.52 -8.12 -0.01
N HIS A 83 13.62 -9.00 0.98
CA HIS A 83 12.82 -8.92 2.19
C HIS A 83 13.38 -7.86 3.16
N LYS A 84 12.50 -7.15 3.88
CA LYS A 84 12.89 -6.09 4.83
C LYS A 84 13.76 -6.54 6.03
N ASP A 85 13.73 -7.83 6.31
CA ASP A 85 14.54 -8.52 7.33
C ASP A 85 15.55 -9.37 6.55
N ASP A 86 16.82 -8.98 6.64
CA ASP A 86 17.96 -9.55 5.90
C ASP A 86 18.23 -11.01 6.27
N LYS A 87 17.70 -11.48 7.41
CA LYS A 87 17.77 -12.89 7.83
C LYS A 87 16.67 -13.76 7.22
N LYS A 88 15.76 -13.18 6.43
CA LYS A 88 14.61 -13.86 5.84
C LYS A 88 14.61 -13.71 4.32
N GLY A 89 14.03 -14.72 3.67
CA GLY A 89 13.92 -14.79 2.22
C GLY A 89 15.12 -15.47 1.57
N LEU A 90 15.28 -15.21 0.28
CA LEU A 90 16.19 -15.85 -0.66
C LEU A 90 17.09 -14.79 -1.33
N GLN A 91 17.37 -13.68 -0.65
CA GLN A 91 17.97 -12.49 -1.25
C GLN A 91 19.37 -12.76 -1.84
N ASP A 92 20.23 -13.44 -1.07
CA ASP A 92 21.58 -13.80 -1.54
C ASP A 92 21.52 -14.81 -2.69
N ILE A 93 20.66 -15.83 -2.56
CA ILE A 93 20.45 -16.84 -3.59
C ILE A 93 19.96 -16.18 -4.88
N HIS A 94 18.99 -15.28 -4.78
CA HIS A 94 18.46 -14.51 -5.90
C HIS A 94 19.54 -13.66 -6.57
N ARG A 95 20.33 -12.90 -5.79
CA ARG A 95 21.44 -12.09 -6.35
C ARG A 95 22.44 -12.95 -7.10
N GLN A 96 22.91 -14.05 -6.50
CA GLN A 96 23.87 -14.97 -7.11
C GLN A 96 23.33 -15.65 -8.36
N PHE A 97 22.04 -15.98 -8.38
CA PHE A 97 21.37 -16.54 -9.55
C PHE A 97 21.27 -15.51 -10.67
N MET A 98 20.80 -14.30 -10.36
CA MET A 98 20.68 -13.22 -11.35
C MET A 98 22.03 -12.78 -11.91
N GLU A 99 23.12 -12.82 -11.12
CA GLU A 99 24.48 -12.54 -11.58
C GLU A 99 24.93 -13.43 -12.76
N GLN A 100 24.35 -14.62 -12.90
CA GLN A 100 24.64 -15.55 -14.00
C GLN A 100 23.80 -15.26 -15.26
N ILE A 101 22.76 -14.45 -15.14
CA ILE A 101 21.74 -14.21 -16.16
C ILE A 101 21.85 -12.81 -16.75
N VAL A 102 22.01 -11.81 -15.88
CA VAL A 102 22.09 -10.41 -16.29
C VAL A 102 23.49 -10.10 -16.81
N GLU A 103 23.60 -9.08 -17.66
CA GLU A 103 24.90 -8.65 -18.19
C GLU A 103 25.78 -8.09 -17.07
N THR A 104 27.10 -8.23 -17.23
CA THR A 104 28.06 -7.74 -16.23
C THR A 104 27.87 -6.23 -15.98
N GLY A 105 27.61 -5.87 -14.73
CA GLY A 105 27.35 -4.48 -14.32
C GLY A 105 25.87 -4.09 -14.24
N GLU A 106 24.94 -4.94 -14.69
CA GLU A 106 23.52 -4.76 -14.41
C GLU A 106 23.22 -5.02 -12.92
N ALA A 107 22.19 -4.35 -12.38
CA ALA A 107 21.77 -4.55 -11.01
C ALA A 107 21.15 -5.96 -10.83
N THR A 108 21.57 -6.67 -9.79
CA THR A 108 21.11 -8.04 -9.48
C THR A 108 20.11 -8.08 -8.32
N THR A 109 19.95 -6.96 -7.61
CA THR A 109 19.02 -6.84 -6.48
C THR A 109 17.59 -6.64 -6.96
N PHE A 110 16.67 -7.47 -6.46
CA PHE A 110 15.25 -7.33 -6.77
C PHE A 110 14.69 -5.98 -6.28
N PRO A 111 13.76 -5.32 -7.00
CA PRO A 111 13.18 -4.05 -6.57
C PRO A 111 12.52 -4.10 -5.18
N ASP A 112 12.71 -3.04 -4.39
CA ASP A 112 12.33 -3.00 -2.96
C ASP A 112 10.84 -2.70 -2.75
N THR A 113 9.99 -3.69 -3.05
CA THR A 113 8.54 -3.62 -2.77
C THR A 113 8.22 -3.80 -1.28
N SER A 114 9.15 -4.35 -0.49
CA SER A 114 8.98 -4.59 0.95
C SER A 114 8.97 -3.31 1.79
N ASN A 115 9.71 -2.27 1.37
CA ASN A 115 9.85 -1.02 2.12
C ASN A 115 9.06 0.16 1.52
N THR A 116 8.09 -0.09 0.64
CA THR A 116 7.21 0.96 0.04
C THR A 116 8.01 2.02 -0.75
N ARG A 117 9.09 1.62 -1.43
CA ARG A 117 9.86 2.54 -2.28
C ARG A 117 9.03 2.99 -3.49
N TYR A 118 9.04 4.28 -3.82
CA TYR A 118 8.31 4.82 -4.98
C TYR A 118 8.75 4.11 -6.27
N GLY A 119 7.78 3.80 -7.14
CA GLY A 119 8.02 3.08 -8.39
C GLY A 119 8.35 1.58 -8.27
N SER A 120 8.59 1.07 -7.06
CA SER A 120 9.07 -0.32 -6.84
C SER A 120 8.18 -1.40 -7.47
N HIS A 121 6.85 -1.24 -7.44
CA HIS A 121 5.95 -2.21 -8.06
C HIS A 121 6.05 -2.23 -9.59
N CYS A 122 6.23 -1.08 -10.23
CA CYS A 122 6.43 -1.02 -11.68
C CYS A 122 7.79 -1.60 -12.07
N GLU A 123 8.84 -1.30 -11.30
CA GLU A 123 10.17 -1.90 -11.50
C GLU A 123 10.15 -3.42 -11.28
N ALA A 124 9.50 -3.90 -10.22
CA ALA A 124 9.34 -5.33 -9.93
C ALA A 124 8.55 -6.04 -11.04
N ALA A 125 7.51 -5.40 -11.58
CA ALA A 125 6.76 -5.93 -12.70
C ALA A 125 7.64 -6.07 -13.95
N ALA A 126 8.44 -5.05 -14.26
CA ALA A 126 9.40 -5.09 -15.36
C ALA A 126 10.41 -6.23 -15.20
N TRP A 127 10.92 -6.43 -13.98
CA TRP A 127 11.82 -7.54 -13.65
C TRP A 127 11.18 -8.91 -13.85
N LEU A 128 9.99 -9.13 -13.30
CA LEU A 128 9.30 -10.41 -13.38
C LEU A 128 8.88 -10.77 -14.81
N ILE A 129 8.49 -9.80 -15.62
CA ILE A 129 8.17 -10.03 -17.04
C ILE A 129 9.43 -10.35 -17.85
N THR A 130 10.50 -9.57 -17.67
CA THR A 130 11.75 -9.73 -18.43
C THR A 130 12.35 -11.12 -18.22
N TRP A 131 12.40 -11.56 -16.96
CA TRP A 131 13.08 -12.78 -16.56
C TRP A 131 12.11 -13.87 -16.09
N ARG A 132 10.87 -13.86 -16.61
CA ARG A 132 9.78 -14.74 -16.16
C ARG A 132 10.19 -16.20 -16.04
N GLN A 133 10.83 -16.73 -17.09
CA GLN A 133 11.24 -18.13 -17.13
C GLN A 133 12.37 -18.42 -16.13
N GLU A 134 13.29 -17.48 -15.95
CA GLU A 134 14.39 -17.65 -15.01
C GLU A 134 13.92 -17.58 -13.55
N TYR A 135 12.93 -16.74 -13.24
CA TYR A 135 12.29 -16.75 -11.92
C TYR A 135 11.60 -18.08 -11.60
N ARG A 136 11.02 -18.74 -12.61
CA ARG A 136 10.45 -20.09 -12.42
C ARG A 136 11.52 -21.11 -12.11
N LYS A 137 12.60 -21.14 -12.90
CA LYS A 137 13.75 -22.03 -12.65
C LYS A 137 14.34 -21.81 -11.27
N LEU A 138 14.55 -20.57 -10.86
CA LEU A 138 15.02 -20.24 -9.51
C LEU A 138 14.11 -20.83 -8.42
N LEU A 139 12.79 -20.68 -8.57
CA LEU A 139 11.84 -21.25 -7.62
C LEU A 139 11.90 -22.78 -7.60
N GLU A 140 12.01 -23.42 -8.75
CA GLU A 140 12.17 -24.88 -8.88
C GLU A 140 13.46 -25.37 -8.21
N GLU A 141 14.60 -24.71 -8.45
CA GLU A 141 15.88 -25.03 -7.80
C GLU A 141 15.78 -24.85 -6.27
N VAL A 142 15.14 -23.79 -5.81
CA VAL A 142 14.91 -23.57 -4.38
C VAL A 142 13.99 -24.63 -3.78
N ARG A 143 12.98 -25.09 -4.51
CA ARG A 143 12.11 -26.20 -4.10
C ARG A 143 12.92 -27.48 -3.97
N ASP A 144 13.67 -27.84 -5.00
CA ASP A 144 14.34 -29.14 -5.11
C ASP A 144 15.52 -29.28 -4.13
N ASN A 145 16.13 -28.16 -3.73
CA ASN A 145 17.18 -28.13 -2.70
C ASN A 145 16.66 -28.25 -1.25
N LYS A 146 15.34 -28.27 -1.03
CA LYS A 146 14.77 -28.43 0.32
C LYS A 146 14.74 -29.89 0.73
N GLN A 147 14.85 -30.13 2.05
CA GLN A 147 14.71 -31.47 2.64
C GLN A 147 13.40 -32.17 2.24
N LYS A 148 12.31 -31.40 2.16
CA LYS A 148 11.04 -31.84 1.60
C LYS A 148 10.87 -31.00 0.35
N ALA A 149 11.13 -31.56 -0.82
CA ALA A 149 11.18 -30.90 -2.13
C ALA A 149 9.82 -30.33 -2.58
N ASN A 150 9.25 -29.44 -1.77
CA ASN A 150 7.94 -28.85 -1.88
C ASN A 150 8.05 -27.33 -1.75
N PHE A 151 7.19 -26.63 -2.47
CA PHE A 151 7.07 -25.18 -2.34
C PHE A 151 6.54 -24.79 -0.95
N SER A 152 7.04 -23.69 -0.42
CA SER A 152 6.30 -22.98 0.62
C SER A 152 5.04 -22.34 0.00
N HIS A 153 4.02 -22.03 0.80
CA HIS A 153 2.81 -21.36 0.28
C HIS A 153 3.13 -20.06 -0.48
N LEU A 154 4.12 -19.32 -0.01
CA LEU A 154 4.51 -18.06 -0.60
C LEU A 154 5.19 -18.28 -1.96
N GLU A 155 6.07 -19.28 -2.08
CA GLU A 155 6.68 -19.69 -3.35
C GLU A 155 5.66 -20.26 -4.32
N ALA A 156 4.75 -21.11 -3.86
CA ALA A 156 3.71 -21.72 -4.70
C ALA A 156 2.80 -20.65 -5.33
N ASN A 157 2.40 -19.65 -4.54
CA ASN A 157 1.61 -18.52 -5.04
C ASN A 157 2.37 -17.71 -6.09
N LEU A 158 3.64 -17.38 -5.83
CA LEU A 158 4.46 -16.66 -6.82
C LEU A 158 4.67 -17.49 -8.08
N TYR A 159 4.97 -18.79 -7.93
CA TYR A 159 5.17 -19.69 -9.05
C TYR A 159 3.93 -19.79 -9.94
N ALA A 160 2.75 -19.97 -9.33
CA ALA A 160 1.48 -20.01 -10.04
C ALA A 160 1.15 -18.68 -10.75
N SER A 161 1.46 -17.55 -10.12
CA SER A 161 1.16 -16.25 -10.71
C SER A 161 2.04 -15.88 -11.90
N LEU A 162 3.20 -16.54 -12.07
CA LEU A 162 4.07 -16.41 -13.25
C LEU A 162 3.57 -17.17 -14.49
N ASP A 163 2.53 -18.00 -14.36
CA ASP A 163 1.80 -18.62 -15.48
C ASP A 163 0.40 -18.04 -15.71
N ASP A 164 -0.13 -17.30 -14.74
CA ASP A 164 -1.48 -16.77 -14.81
C ASP A 164 -1.58 -15.61 -15.81
N ILE A 165 -2.23 -15.84 -16.95
CA ILE A 165 -2.36 -14.86 -18.05
C ILE A 165 -2.91 -13.51 -17.58
N PRO A 166 -4.01 -13.42 -16.78
CA PRO A 166 -4.46 -12.15 -16.25
C PRO A 166 -3.42 -11.46 -15.34
N THR A 167 -2.74 -12.19 -14.45
CA THR A 167 -1.64 -11.60 -13.66
C THR A 167 -0.50 -11.08 -14.55
N LEU A 168 -0.09 -11.84 -15.57
CA LEU A 168 0.93 -11.41 -16.53
C LEU A 168 0.48 -10.19 -17.32
N THR A 169 -0.80 -10.09 -17.64
CA THR A 169 -1.41 -8.91 -18.28
C THR A 169 -1.25 -7.68 -17.39
N GLU A 170 -1.57 -7.79 -16.10
CA GLU A 170 -1.40 -6.69 -15.15
C GLU A 170 0.08 -6.31 -14.95
N LEU A 171 0.99 -7.29 -14.90
CA LEU A 171 2.44 -7.02 -14.81
C LEU A 171 2.96 -6.29 -16.05
N ALA A 172 2.47 -6.67 -17.23
CA ALA A 172 2.78 -5.98 -18.48
C ALA A 172 2.31 -4.51 -18.44
N VAL A 173 1.10 -4.25 -17.95
CA VAL A 173 0.56 -2.89 -17.81
C VAL A 173 1.41 -2.04 -16.86
N LEU A 174 1.77 -2.56 -15.67
CA LEU A 174 2.65 -1.86 -14.73
C LEU A 174 4.04 -1.60 -15.34
N THR A 175 4.56 -2.54 -16.13
CA THR A 175 5.84 -2.39 -16.84
C THR A 175 5.77 -1.25 -17.87
N LEU A 176 4.72 -1.22 -18.70
CA LEU A 176 4.52 -0.18 -19.70
C LEU A 176 4.35 1.19 -19.06
N TYR A 177 3.46 1.32 -18.06
CA TYR A 177 3.24 2.59 -17.37
C TYR A 177 4.49 3.09 -16.65
N GLY A 178 5.20 2.19 -15.96
CA GLY A 178 6.43 2.52 -15.25
C GLY A 178 7.49 3.13 -16.16
N ASN A 179 7.70 2.55 -17.34
CA ASN A 179 8.70 3.04 -18.30
C ASN A 179 8.23 4.26 -19.11
N ALA A 180 6.94 4.36 -19.42
CA ALA A 180 6.39 5.45 -20.22
C ALA A 180 6.17 6.74 -19.42
N ILE A 181 5.75 6.62 -18.16
CA ILE A 181 5.30 7.74 -17.33
C ILE A 181 6.16 7.88 -16.08
N SER A 182 6.14 6.89 -15.18
CA SER A 182 6.69 7.06 -13.83
C SER A 182 8.20 7.30 -13.84
N SER A 183 8.96 6.52 -14.61
CA SER A 183 10.42 6.67 -14.71
C SER A 183 10.82 8.03 -15.31
N PRO A 184 10.32 8.45 -16.50
CA PRO A 184 10.57 9.79 -17.02
C PRO A 184 10.12 10.91 -16.08
N TYR A 185 8.94 10.79 -15.48
CA TYR A 185 8.44 11.78 -14.52
C TYR A 185 9.36 11.91 -13.31
N MET A 186 9.74 10.79 -12.69
CA MET A 186 10.65 10.77 -11.56
C MET A 186 12.02 11.33 -11.92
N ARG A 187 12.53 11.04 -13.12
CA ARG A 187 13.78 11.59 -13.65
C ARG A 187 13.71 13.11 -13.78
N SER A 188 12.63 13.64 -14.36
CA SER A 188 12.47 15.09 -14.54
C SER A 188 12.39 15.84 -13.21
N VAL A 189 11.58 15.37 -12.25
CA VAL A 189 11.42 16.07 -10.97
C VAL A 189 12.59 15.86 -10.00
N ARG A 190 13.43 14.85 -10.22
CA ARG A 190 14.68 14.62 -9.47
C ARG A 190 15.92 15.15 -10.19
N GLY A 191 15.78 15.57 -11.45
CA GLY A 191 16.91 15.88 -12.34
C GLY A 191 17.73 17.09 -11.89
N SER A 192 17.13 18.00 -11.11
CA SER A 192 17.84 19.10 -10.48
C SER A 192 17.33 19.34 -9.05
N PRO A 193 18.24 19.55 -8.07
CA PRO A 193 17.86 19.88 -6.70
C PRO A 193 17.24 21.28 -6.57
N ASP A 194 17.40 22.14 -7.59
CA ASP A 194 16.96 23.53 -7.58
C ASP A 194 15.52 23.71 -8.12
N ILE A 195 14.87 22.62 -8.53
CA ILE A 195 13.50 22.65 -9.01
C ILE A 195 12.56 23.05 -7.87
N ASN A 196 11.98 24.23 -8.01
CA ASN A 196 10.86 24.67 -7.19
C ASN A 196 9.59 23.96 -7.67
N ILE A 197 8.94 23.22 -6.78
CA ILE A 197 7.72 22.48 -7.11
C ILE A 197 6.59 23.40 -7.61
N LEU A 198 6.57 24.65 -7.16
CA LEU A 198 5.56 25.63 -7.55
C LEU A 198 5.60 25.93 -9.05
N ASP A 199 6.74 25.68 -9.71
CA ASP A 199 6.96 25.92 -11.14
C ASP A 199 6.62 24.69 -12.00
N LEU A 200 6.22 23.58 -11.38
CA LEU A 200 5.91 22.33 -12.09
C LEU A 200 4.49 22.27 -12.66
N GLY A 201 3.67 23.31 -12.50
CA GLY A 201 2.30 23.34 -13.04
C GLY A 201 2.23 23.00 -14.54
N PRO A 202 3.01 23.66 -15.42
CA PRO A 202 3.07 23.30 -16.84
C PRO A 202 3.51 21.86 -17.09
N PHE A 203 4.44 21.34 -16.29
CA PHE A 203 4.90 19.95 -16.41
C PHE A 203 3.82 18.95 -16.00
N HIS A 204 3.06 19.21 -14.94
CA HIS A 204 1.91 18.35 -14.58
C HIS A 204 0.79 18.39 -15.62
N ALA A 205 0.55 19.55 -16.24
CA ALA A 205 -0.38 19.65 -17.37
C ALA A 205 0.10 18.81 -18.57
N GLN A 206 1.41 18.81 -18.87
CA GLN A 206 2.01 17.94 -19.88
C GLN A 206 1.82 16.47 -19.55
N VAL A 207 2.01 16.04 -18.29
CA VAL A 207 1.78 14.65 -17.87
C VAL A 207 0.32 14.23 -18.11
N VAL A 208 -0.63 15.06 -17.71
CA VAL A 208 -2.07 14.81 -17.91
C VAL A 208 -2.39 14.70 -19.40
N GLN A 209 -1.86 15.62 -20.21
CA GLN A 209 -2.08 15.61 -21.66
C GLN A 209 -1.47 14.37 -22.32
N HIS A 210 -0.24 14.00 -21.96
CA HIS A 210 0.42 12.82 -22.48
C HIS A 210 -0.36 11.53 -22.19
N ILE A 211 -0.88 11.37 -20.96
CA ILE A 211 -1.74 10.21 -20.62
C ILE A 211 -3.03 10.22 -21.46
N LYS A 212 -3.64 11.38 -21.72
CA LYS A 212 -4.80 11.48 -22.61
C LYS A 212 -4.46 11.01 -24.03
N ASP A 213 -3.28 11.35 -24.52
CA ASP A 213 -2.84 10.96 -25.86
C ASP A 213 -2.52 9.46 -25.96
N LEU A 214 -1.94 8.86 -24.90
CA LEU A 214 -1.79 7.41 -24.79
C LEU A 214 -3.14 6.67 -24.73
N ILE A 215 -4.15 7.23 -24.06
CA ILE A 215 -5.50 6.62 -24.02
C ILE A 215 -6.13 6.63 -25.42
N LYS A 216 -5.93 7.69 -26.20
CA LYS A 216 -6.43 7.75 -27.59
C LYS A 216 -5.78 6.67 -28.47
N ASN A 217 -4.52 6.33 -28.20
CA ASN A 217 -3.81 5.31 -28.96
C ASN A 217 -2.81 4.52 -28.11
N VAL A 218 -3.31 3.48 -27.44
CA VAL A 218 -2.46 2.59 -26.62
C VAL A 218 -1.45 1.78 -27.44
N ASN A 219 -1.60 1.73 -28.76
CA ASN A 219 -0.69 1.00 -29.65
C ASN A 219 0.72 1.58 -29.65
N PHE A 220 0.90 2.86 -29.25
CA PHE A 220 2.23 3.42 -29.02
C PHE A 220 3.02 2.65 -27.95
N LEU A 221 2.33 2.06 -26.96
CA LEU A 221 2.95 1.25 -25.92
C LEU A 221 3.08 -0.22 -26.35
N LEU A 222 2.10 -0.73 -27.10
CA LEU A 222 1.98 -2.16 -27.41
C LEU A 222 2.84 -2.64 -28.58
N TYR A 223 3.24 -1.73 -29.49
CA TYR A 223 4.02 -2.08 -30.68
C TYR A 223 5.36 -1.32 -30.73
N PRO A 224 6.40 -1.94 -31.32
CA PRO A 224 7.72 -1.32 -31.44
C PRO A 224 7.71 -0.11 -32.38
N GLY A 225 8.71 0.77 -32.22
CA GLY A 225 8.93 1.92 -33.13
C GLY A 225 8.20 3.21 -32.75
N HIS A 226 7.59 3.27 -31.55
CA HIS A 226 6.83 4.42 -31.08
C HIS A 226 7.37 5.02 -29.77
N SER A 227 8.65 4.82 -29.44
CA SER A 227 9.27 5.31 -28.19
C SER A 227 8.99 6.80 -27.94
N ALA A 228 9.23 7.64 -28.95
CA ALA A 228 9.03 9.08 -28.88
C ALA A 228 7.59 9.53 -28.55
N GLN A 229 6.58 8.78 -29.01
CA GLN A 229 5.17 9.04 -28.70
C GLN A 229 4.72 8.40 -27.39
N ALA A 230 5.43 7.36 -26.95
CA ALA A 230 5.02 6.55 -25.83
C ALA A 230 5.60 7.06 -24.49
N THR A 231 6.84 7.54 -24.49
CA THR A 231 7.52 8.06 -23.30
C THR A 231 7.20 9.54 -23.08
N LEU A 232 7.01 9.92 -21.81
CA LEU A 232 6.65 11.29 -21.43
C LEU A 232 7.71 12.33 -21.83
N ASP A 233 8.99 11.95 -21.81
CA ASP A 233 10.12 12.79 -22.21
C ASP A 233 10.51 12.61 -23.69
N GLY A 234 9.81 11.75 -24.44
CA GLY A 234 10.13 11.40 -25.82
C GLY A 234 11.46 10.66 -25.98
N ALA A 235 12.06 10.19 -24.88
CA ALA A 235 13.32 9.46 -24.90
C ALA A 235 13.11 7.96 -25.21
N GLU A 236 14.22 7.27 -25.44
CA GLU A 236 14.23 5.81 -25.52
C GLU A 236 13.83 5.15 -24.20
N TRP A 237 13.40 3.89 -24.28
CA TRP A 237 12.96 3.11 -23.13
C TRP A 237 14.07 2.96 -22.09
N ASP A 238 13.75 3.26 -20.82
CA ASP A 238 14.68 3.02 -19.69
C ASP A 238 15.01 1.54 -19.53
N LYS A 239 14.03 0.65 -19.79
CA LYS A 239 14.18 -0.81 -19.71
C LYS A 239 13.75 -1.45 -21.04
N PRO A 240 14.55 -1.35 -22.10
CA PRO A 240 14.17 -1.81 -23.44
C PRO A 240 13.90 -3.31 -23.48
N ARG A 241 14.65 -4.12 -22.71
CA ARG A 241 14.44 -5.58 -22.60
C ARG A 241 13.06 -5.92 -22.03
N ALA A 242 12.60 -5.17 -21.03
CA ALA A 242 11.29 -5.36 -20.42
C ALA A 242 10.15 -4.99 -21.37
N ILE A 243 10.30 -3.87 -22.10
CA ILE A 243 9.34 -3.44 -23.10
C ILE A 243 9.27 -4.46 -24.24
N ALA A 244 10.42 -4.90 -24.75
CA ALA A 244 10.47 -5.93 -25.78
C ALA A 244 9.77 -7.23 -25.31
N ALA A 245 9.99 -7.66 -24.06
CA ALA A 245 9.31 -8.83 -23.50
C ALA A 245 7.78 -8.67 -23.46
N VAL A 246 7.27 -7.50 -23.07
CA VAL A 246 5.82 -7.19 -23.10
C VAL A 246 5.29 -7.21 -24.53
N GLN A 247 5.92 -6.48 -25.45
CA GLN A 247 5.48 -6.37 -26.84
C GLN A 247 5.49 -7.72 -27.55
N SER A 248 6.50 -8.55 -27.30
CA SER A 248 6.59 -9.93 -27.80
C SER A 248 5.47 -10.82 -27.26
N SER A 249 5.02 -10.56 -26.04
CA SER A 249 3.98 -11.34 -25.37
C SER A 249 2.57 -10.82 -25.65
N ALA A 250 2.41 -9.64 -26.28
CA ALA A 250 1.12 -8.98 -26.46
C ALA A 250 0.08 -9.87 -27.16
N GLY A 251 0.49 -10.67 -28.16
CA GLY A 251 -0.39 -11.62 -28.85
C GLY A 251 -0.92 -12.77 -27.96
N THR A 252 -0.27 -13.05 -26.84
CA THR A 252 -0.67 -14.08 -25.86
C THR A 252 -1.46 -13.52 -24.67
N LEU A 253 -1.59 -12.19 -24.58
CA LEU A 253 -2.26 -11.47 -23.50
C LEU A 253 -3.55 -10.83 -24.04
N PRO A 254 -4.66 -11.59 -24.19
CA PRO A 254 -5.83 -11.18 -24.97
C PRO A 254 -6.51 -9.90 -24.47
N HIS A 255 -6.37 -9.59 -23.19
CA HIS A 255 -7.00 -8.43 -22.56
C HIS A 255 -6.06 -7.24 -22.36
N LEU A 256 -4.81 -7.32 -22.81
CA LEU A 256 -3.77 -6.31 -22.54
C LEU A 256 -4.18 -4.89 -22.92
N SER A 257 -4.76 -4.70 -24.11
CA SER A 257 -5.19 -3.37 -24.57
C SER A 257 -6.30 -2.78 -23.69
N GLY A 258 -7.30 -3.59 -23.30
CA GLY A 258 -8.40 -3.16 -22.45
C GLY A 258 -7.94 -2.84 -21.02
N THR A 259 -7.12 -3.74 -20.45
CA THR A 259 -6.53 -3.59 -19.11
C THR A 259 -5.60 -2.37 -19.05
N LEU A 260 -4.79 -2.13 -20.08
CA LEU A 260 -3.93 -0.95 -20.19
C LEU A 260 -4.74 0.35 -20.28
N THR A 261 -5.77 0.38 -21.13
CA THR A 261 -6.67 1.53 -21.25
C THR A 261 -7.33 1.85 -19.91
N ALA A 262 -7.85 0.84 -19.21
CA ALA A 262 -8.46 1.01 -17.90
C ALA A 262 -7.46 1.56 -16.87
N PHE A 263 -6.23 1.05 -16.87
CA PHE A 263 -5.17 1.56 -16.00
C PHE A 263 -4.87 3.04 -16.29
N LEU A 264 -4.68 3.40 -17.56
CA LEU A 264 -4.39 4.78 -17.96
C LEU A 264 -5.52 5.74 -17.58
N GLN A 265 -6.78 5.33 -17.74
CA GLN A 265 -7.94 6.12 -17.30
C GLN A 265 -7.95 6.33 -15.78
N GLY A 266 -7.70 5.28 -15.00
CA GLY A 266 -7.61 5.39 -13.54
C GLY A 266 -6.44 6.26 -13.07
N ALA A 267 -5.30 6.15 -13.75
CA ALA A 267 -4.13 6.99 -13.50
C ALA A 267 -4.39 8.44 -13.88
N LEU A 268 -5.08 8.70 -14.99
CA LEU A 268 -5.46 10.05 -15.43
C LEU A 268 -6.33 10.76 -14.40
N SER A 269 -7.39 10.10 -13.94
CA SER A 269 -8.28 10.67 -12.90
C SER A 269 -7.52 10.95 -11.60
N ALA A 270 -6.54 10.11 -11.26
CA ALA A 270 -5.68 10.35 -10.12
C ALA A 270 -4.74 11.55 -10.35
N TRP A 271 -4.13 11.69 -11.53
CA TRP A 271 -3.28 12.84 -11.86
C TRP A 271 -4.08 14.14 -11.77
N GLU A 272 -5.24 14.22 -12.42
CA GLU A 272 -6.12 15.40 -12.37
C GLU A 272 -6.49 15.77 -10.92
N ARG A 273 -6.78 14.78 -10.07
CA ARG A 273 -7.05 15.02 -8.64
C ARG A 273 -5.81 15.50 -7.89
N PHE A 274 -4.67 14.83 -8.06
CA PHE A 274 -3.45 15.05 -7.29
C PHE A 274 -2.56 16.16 -7.83
N SER A 275 -2.92 16.81 -8.94
CA SER A 275 -2.27 18.03 -9.45
C SER A 275 -3.19 19.25 -9.46
N SER A 276 -4.34 19.16 -8.78
CA SER A 276 -5.37 20.21 -8.79
C SER A 276 -4.90 21.54 -8.17
N GLU A 277 -3.89 21.52 -7.31
CA GLU A 277 -3.30 22.75 -6.78
C GLU A 277 -2.56 23.59 -7.83
N PHE A 278 -2.25 23.02 -9.00
CA PHE A 278 -1.55 23.69 -10.10
C PHE A 278 -2.48 24.25 -11.17
N HIS A 279 -3.81 24.21 -10.97
CA HIS A 279 -4.73 24.83 -11.91
C HIS A 279 -4.51 26.35 -12.00
N GLU A 280 -4.90 26.93 -13.14
CA GLU A 280 -4.73 28.36 -13.45
C GLU A 280 -5.51 29.26 -12.47
N ASP A 281 -6.57 28.74 -11.86
CA ASP A 281 -7.38 29.39 -10.82
C ASP A 281 -6.94 29.03 -9.38
N GLY A 282 -5.84 28.29 -9.23
CA GLY A 282 -5.35 27.79 -7.94
C GLY A 282 -4.49 28.80 -7.16
N ASP A 283 -4.32 28.53 -5.86
CA ASP A 283 -3.48 29.33 -4.95
C ASP A 283 -2.05 29.49 -5.49
N ILE A 284 -1.48 28.47 -6.13
CA ILE A 284 -0.14 28.52 -6.71
C ILE A 284 -0.07 29.52 -7.88
N ALA A 285 -1.09 29.55 -8.74
CA ALA A 285 -1.14 30.43 -9.90
C ALA A 285 -1.29 31.91 -9.49
N SER A 286 -1.97 32.18 -8.37
CA SER A 286 -2.13 33.54 -7.84
C SER A 286 -0.89 34.14 -7.17
N LEU A 287 0.17 33.34 -6.92
CA LEU A 287 1.40 33.83 -6.30
C LEU A 287 2.16 34.80 -7.22
N SER A 288 2.55 35.94 -6.66
CA SER A 288 3.57 36.79 -7.28
C SER A 288 4.94 36.10 -7.35
N ALA A 289 5.83 36.59 -8.21
CA ALA A 289 7.20 36.07 -8.31
C ALA A 289 7.95 36.10 -6.95
N ILE A 290 7.75 37.17 -6.17
CA ILE A 290 8.37 37.33 -4.85
C ILE A 290 7.80 36.34 -3.84
N GLU A 291 6.48 36.14 -3.82
CA GLU A 291 5.87 35.17 -2.90
C GLU A 291 6.27 33.74 -3.25
N ARG A 292 6.42 33.43 -4.53
CA ARG A 292 6.88 32.13 -5.05
C ARG A 292 8.33 31.84 -4.70
N GLU A 293 9.20 32.85 -4.77
CA GLU A 293 10.59 32.76 -4.32
C GLU A 293 10.67 32.57 -2.80
N ASN A 294 9.91 33.36 -2.04
CA ASN A 294 9.85 33.24 -0.58
C ASN A 294 9.23 31.92 -0.11
N ALA A 295 8.33 31.34 -0.90
CA ALA A 295 7.68 30.06 -0.64
C ALA A 295 8.39 28.89 -1.34
N TRP A 296 9.66 29.02 -1.72
CA TRP A 296 10.41 27.96 -2.39
C TRP A 296 10.28 26.63 -1.67
N MET A 297 9.95 25.57 -2.41
CA MET A 297 9.84 24.21 -1.89
C MET A 297 10.38 23.20 -2.89
N PRO A 298 11.14 22.19 -2.44
CA PRO A 298 11.71 21.20 -3.33
C PRO A 298 10.60 20.32 -3.93
N ALA A 299 10.76 19.90 -5.19
CA ALA A 299 9.87 18.97 -5.89
C ALA A 299 9.73 17.61 -5.20
N THR A 300 10.77 17.15 -4.51
CA THR A 300 10.76 15.89 -3.79
C THR A 300 11.09 16.08 -2.31
N ASN A 301 10.64 15.13 -1.50
CA ASN A 301 10.98 15.08 -0.08
C ASN A 301 12.33 14.39 0.17
N ASP A 302 13.10 14.08 -0.89
CA ASP A 302 14.33 13.27 -0.80
C ASP A 302 15.37 13.92 0.16
N VAL A 303 15.45 15.26 0.19
CA VAL A 303 16.34 16.00 1.11
C VAL A 303 15.95 15.79 2.58
N ASN A 304 14.65 15.77 2.88
CA ASN A 304 14.16 15.55 4.24
C ASN A 304 14.29 14.07 4.64
N GLU A 305 14.03 13.14 3.71
CA GLU A 305 14.25 11.70 3.91
C GLU A 305 15.73 11.39 4.14
N GLY A 306 16.63 12.03 3.38
CA GLY A 306 18.07 11.97 3.57
C GLY A 306 18.52 12.56 4.90
N ALA A 307 17.93 13.67 5.36
CA ALA A 307 18.22 14.24 6.69
C ALA A 307 17.80 13.30 7.83
N LEU A 308 16.66 12.62 7.69
CA LEU A 308 16.22 11.61 8.66
C LEU A 308 17.14 10.38 8.65
N GLY A 309 17.57 9.93 7.46
CA GLY A 309 18.55 8.86 7.31
C GLY A 309 19.89 9.22 7.98
N ALA A 310 20.41 10.41 7.70
CA ALA A 310 21.63 10.92 8.31
C ALA A 310 21.51 11.03 9.84
N MET A 311 20.35 11.47 10.35
CA MET A 311 20.05 11.50 11.78
C MET A 311 20.12 10.10 12.39
N ARG A 312 19.49 9.09 11.76
CA ARG A 312 19.51 7.71 12.26
C ARG A 312 20.94 7.17 12.31
N VAL A 313 21.72 7.34 11.25
CA VAL A 313 23.13 6.92 11.21
C VAL A 313 23.95 7.65 12.28
N HIS A 314 23.72 8.95 12.47
CA HIS A 314 24.40 9.74 13.50
C HIS A 314 24.08 9.21 14.91
N GLN A 315 22.81 8.88 15.20
CA GLN A 315 22.39 8.32 16.48
C GLN A 315 22.95 6.92 16.73
N ILE A 316 23.07 6.08 15.69
CA ILE A 316 23.73 4.77 15.80
C ILE A 316 25.21 4.94 16.17
N LYS A 317 25.92 5.85 15.50
CA LYS A 317 27.34 6.11 15.76
C LYS A 317 27.58 6.88 17.07
N ASN A 318 26.60 7.65 17.53
CA ASN A 318 26.68 8.48 18.73
C ASN A 318 25.42 8.28 19.58
N PRO A 319 25.29 7.16 20.32
CA PRO A 319 24.06 6.82 21.06
C PRO A 319 23.70 7.82 22.16
N SER A 320 24.69 8.55 22.68
CA SER A 320 24.51 9.62 23.66
C SER A 320 24.18 10.97 23.05
N ALA A 321 24.28 11.12 21.72
CA ALA A 321 24.01 12.38 21.04
C ALA A 321 22.54 12.75 21.15
N THR A 322 22.28 14.01 21.51
CA THR A 322 20.94 14.55 21.60
C THR A 322 20.46 15.03 20.24
N MET A 323 19.14 15.12 20.06
CA MET A 323 18.57 15.72 18.85
C MET A 323 19.02 17.17 18.66
N LEU A 324 19.19 17.91 19.76
CA LEU A 324 19.68 19.29 19.73
C LEU A 324 21.12 19.36 19.24
N GLN A 325 21.99 18.43 19.66
CA GLN A 325 23.37 18.33 19.17
C GLN A 325 23.41 17.97 17.68
N PHE A 326 22.60 17.02 17.24
CA PHE A 326 22.51 16.67 15.82
C PHE A 326 22.09 17.87 14.96
N ASN A 327 21.03 18.58 15.38
CA ASN A 327 20.55 19.77 14.68
C ASN A 327 21.62 20.86 14.66
N ALA A 328 22.28 21.14 15.80
CA ALA A 328 23.34 22.14 15.90
C ALA A 328 24.52 21.83 14.97
N LEU A 329 24.99 20.57 14.95
CA LEU A 329 26.07 20.13 14.06
C LEU A 329 25.68 20.19 12.58
N THR A 330 24.43 19.84 12.27
CA THR A 330 23.94 19.86 10.89
C THR A 330 23.81 21.29 10.38
N THR A 331 23.23 22.19 11.18
CA THR A 331 23.14 23.63 10.87
C THR A 331 24.53 24.25 10.75
N TYR A 332 25.43 23.94 11.67
CA TYR A 332 26.81 24.43 11.65
C TYR A 332 27.53 24.10 10.33
N LYS A 333 27.36 22.86 9.85
CA LYS A 333 27.94 22.40 8.58
C LYS A 333 27.25 23.01 7.37
N ARG A 334 25.91 23.03 7.34
CA ARG A 334 25.12 23.50 6.18
C ARG A 334 25.27 25.00 5.94
N ASN A 335 25.35 25.79 7.00
CA ASN A 335 25.45 27.25 6.89
C ASN A 335 26.91 27.73 6.77
N ASP A 336 27.86 26.82 6.57
CA ASP A 336 29.30 27.09 6.62
C ASP A 336 29.70 27.99 7.80
N THR A 337 29.12 27.69 8.97
CA THR A 337 29.33 28.51 10.17
C THR A 337 30.78 28.48 10.61
N HIS A 338 31.54 27.46 10.20
CA HIS A 338 33.00 27.42 10.41
C HIS A 338 33.71 28.58 9.70
N ALA A 339 33.48 28.80 8.41
CA ALA A 339 34.10 29.90 7.68
C ALA A 339 33.70 31.26 8.28
N PHE A 340 32.43 31.42 8.66
CA PHE A 340 32.00 32.64 9.37
C PHE A 340 32.72 32.82 10.71
N MET A 341 32.88 31.75 11.50
CA MET A 341 33.57 31.80 12.79
C MET A 341 35.07 32.08 12.67
N GLN A 342 35.70 31.83 11.52
CA GLN A 342 37.11 32.22 11.30
C GLN A 342 37.31 33.73 11.26
N THR A 343 36.25 34.50 10.99
CA THR A 343 36.29 35.97 10.99
C THR A 343 36.15 36.57 12.39
N PHE A 344 35.97 35.75 13.43
CA PHE A 344 35.71 36.23 14.77
C PHE A 344 36.95 36.81 15.44
N THR A 345 36.73 37.91 16.15
CA THR A 345 37.68 38.44 17.13
C THR A 345 37.69 37.60 18.40
N PRO A 346 38.75 37.69 19.23
CA PRO A 346 38.80 36.99 20.51
C PRO A 346 37.62 37.27 21.45
N SER A 347 37.08 38.49 21.45
CA SER A 347 35.92 38.88 22.26
C SER A 347 34.62 38.22 21.78
N GLN A 348 34.42 38.10 20.45
CA GLN A 348 33.29 37.38 19.87
C GLN A 348 33.35 35.88 20.18
N HIS A 349 34.54 35.28 20.17
CA HIS A 349 34.71 33.90 20.62
C HIS A 349 34.36 33.70 22.10
N LEU A 350 34.75 34.63 22.97
CA LEU A 350 34.38 34.59 24.39
C LEU A 350 32.86 34.71 24.58
N PHE A 351 32.22 35.64 23.86
CA PHE A 351 30.77 35.82 23.89
C PHE A 351 30.01 34.55 23.49
N VAL A 352 30.41 33.90 22.39
CA VAL A 352 29.75 32.66 21.94
C VAL A 352 29.96 31.51 22.92
N LYS A 353 31.15 31.39 23.53
CA LYS A 353 31.40 30.40 24.59
C LYS A 353 30.52 30.62 25.82
N GLU A 354 30.33 31.88 26.21
CA GLU A 354 29.44 32.24 27.32
C GLU A 354 27.99 31.89 26.99
N LYS A 355 27.52 32.25 25.79
CA LYS A 355 26.16 31.93 25.32
C LYS A 355 25.91 30.43 25.22
N ALA A 356 26.89 29.65 24.75
CA ALA A 356 26.78 28.19 24.71
C ALA A 356 26.60 27.60 26.12
N ARG A 357 27.37 28.07 27.11
CA ARG A 357 27.22 27.65 28.52
C ARG A 357 25.86 28.02 29.10
N GLN A 358 25.36 29.23 28.79
CA GLN A 358 24.01 29.66 29.20
C GLN A 358 22.94 28.72 28.62
N LEU A 359 23.03 28.37 27.33
CA LEU A 359 22.09 27.46 26.67
C LEU A 359 22.16 26.03 27.23
N ASP A 360 23.35 25.50 27.49
CA ASP A 360 23.53 24.18 28.09
C ASP A 360 22.93 24.14 29.51
N SER A 361 23.14 25.21 30.29
CA SER A 361 22.59 25.35 31.64
C SER A 361 21.06 25.48 31.67
N ALA A 362 20.44 25.91 30.57
CA ALA A 362 18.99 26.06 30.46
C ALA A 362 18.23 24.72 30.40
N GLY A 363 18.92 23.59 30.26
CA GLY A 363 18.32 22.26 30.35
C GLY A 363 17.24 21.97 29.30
N ILE A 364 17.33 22.61 28.13
CA ILE A 364 16.32 22.56 27.04
C ILE A 364 16.01 21.11 26.63
N GLU A 365 17.05 20.28 26.47
CA GLU A 365 16.88 18.87 26.12
C GLU A 365 16.21 18.07 27.25
N LYS A 366 16.50 18.39 28.52
CA LYS A 366 15.84 17.77 29.68
C LYS A 366 14.35 18.12 29.70
N LYS A 367 14.00 19.37 29.40
CA LYS A 367 12.60 19.82 29.26
C LYS A 367 11.89 19.07 28.13
N ARG A 368 12.49 19.02 26.94
CA ARG A 368 11.93 18.26 25.80
C ARG A 368 11.71 16.78 26.12
N ARG A 369 12.69 16.12 26.76
CA ARG A 369 12.55 14.71 27.17
C ARG A 369 11.40 14.52 28.14
N ARG A 370 11.20 15.46 29.08
CA ARG A 370 10.06 15.44 30.01
C ARG A 370 8.74 15.55 29.25
N GLU A 371 8.61 16.51 28.35
CA GLU A 371 7.40 16.69 27.52
C GLU A 371 7.07 15.43 26.71
N LEU A 372 8.09 14.77 26.13
CA LEU A 372 7.91 13.52 25.40
C LEU A 372 7.42 12.37 26.30
N VAL A 373 7.94 12.28 27.52
CA VAL A 373 7.52 11.27 28.51
C VAL A 373 6.09 11.56 28.98
N GLU A 374 5.77 12.81 29.29
CA GLU A 374 4.42 13.24 29.68
C GLU A 374 3.40 12.97 28.57
N HIS A 375 3.73 13.29 27.31
CA HIS A 375 2.88 13.00 26.17
C HIS A 375 2.65 11.50 25.98
N LYS A 376 3.70 10.67 26.09
CA LYS A 376 3.58 9.21 26.04
C LYS A 376 2.74 8.67 27.19
N ALA A 377 2.92 9.18 28.41
CA ALA A 377 2.13 8.79 29.58
C ALA A 377 0.65 9.16 29.40
N HIS A 378 0.37 10.35 28.87
CA HIS A 378 -0.99 10.78 28.52
C HIS A 378 -1.62 9.87 27.46
N LEU A 379 -0.92 9.58 26.36
CA LEU A 379 -1.42 8.65 25.33
C LEU A 379 -1.69 7.26 25.91
N ALA A 380 -0.81 6.76 26.77
CA ALA A 380 -1.00 5.48 27.45
C ALA A 380 -2.21 5.50 28.39
N ALA A 381 -2.47 6.61 29.09
CA ALA A 381 -3.65 6.77 29.93
C ALA A 381 -4.94 6.84 29.10
N VAL A 382 -4.96 7.62 28.01
CA VAL A 382 -6.09 7.69 27.07
C VAL A 382 -6.40 6.32 26.48
N ASN A 383 -5.38 5.58 26.06
CA ASN A 383 -5.55 4.23 25.51
C ASN A 383 -6.07 3.26 26.56
N ARG A 384 -5.56 3.31 27.80
CA ARG A 384 -6.09 2.52 28.92
C ARG A 384 -7.56 2.85 29.21
N GLN A 385 -7.93 4.12 29.30
CA GLN A 385 -9.32 4.53 29.47
C GLN A 385 -10.22 4.07 28.32
N ARG A 386 -9.74 4.12 27.07
CA ARG A 386 -10.49 3.59 25.91
C ARG A 386 -10.69 2.08 26.01
N GLN A 387 -9.65 1.34 26.44
CA GLN A 387 -9.73 -0.10 26.66
C GLN A 387 -10.68 -0.45 27.80
N GLU A 388 -10.59 0.25 28.94
CA GLU A 388 -11.48 0.07 30.10
C GLU A 388 -12.94 0.37 29.74
N LYS A 389 -13.21 1.49 29.07
CA LYS A 389 -14.56 1.81 28.57
C LYS A 389 -15.07 0.74 27.63
N SER A 390 -14.24 0.28 26.68
CA SER A 390 -14.60 -0.80 25.77
C SER A 390 -14.89 -2.11 26.50
N ALA A 391 -14.06 -2.48 27.49
CA ALA A 391 -14.25 -3.66 28.32
C ALA A 391 -15.52 -3.57 29.17
N GLN A 392 -15.80 -2.41 29.77
CA GLN A 392 -17.02 -2.18 30.54
C GLN A 392 -18.26 -2.22 29.65
N THR A 393 -18.24 -1.62 28.47
CA THR A 393 -19.34 -1.71 27.50
C THR A 393 -19.57 -3.15 27.06
N ARG A 394 -18.50 -3.92 26.80
CA ARG A 394 -18.59 -5.36 26.48
C ARG A 394 -19.18 -6.16 27.63
N LYS A 395 -18.76 -5.90 28.88
CA LYS A 395 -19.28 -6.55 30.08
C LYS A 395 -20.76 -6.20 30.32
N ASN A 396 -21.13 -4.93 30.23
CA ASN A 396 -22.52 -4.49 30.38
C ASN A 396 -23.41 -5.08 29.28
N LYS A 397 -22.95 -5.11 28.02
CA LYS A 397 -23.66 -5.77 26.92
C LYS A 397 -23.81 -7.27 27.21
N LYS A 398 -22.75 -7.92 27.69
CA LYS A 398 -22.78 -9.34 28.05
C LYS A 398 -23.82 -9.61 29.14
N ASN A 399 -23.74 -8.91 30.27
CA ASN A 399 -24.67 -9.05 31.39
C ASN A 399 -26.12 -8.77 30.98
N ARG A 400 -26.35 -7.73 30.16
CA ARG A 400 -27.69 -7.39 29.67
C ARG A 400 -28.28 -8.51 28.83
N LEU A 401 -27.49 -9.11 27.93
CA LEU A 401 -27.95 -10.21 27.10
C LEU A 401 -28.08 -11.51 27.92
N ASP A 402 -27.21 -11.77 28.90
CA ASP A 402 -27.32 -12.96 29.79
C ASP A 402 -28.61 -12.93 30.64
N ALA A 403 -29.14 -11.74 30.94
CA ALA A 403 -30.38 -11.55 31.70
C ALA A 403 -31.66 -11.61 30.83
N LEU A 404 -31.53 -11.69 29.50
CA LEU A 404 -32.67 -11.73 28.59
C LEU A 404 -32.94 -13.15 28.14
N GLU A 405 -34.21 -13.54 28.16
CA GLU A 405 -34.66 -14.80 27.57
C GLU A 405 -34.89 -14.65 26.07
N LEU A 406 -34.62 -15.73 25.34
CA LEU A 406 -34.87 -15.80 23.91
C LEU A 406 -36.37 -15.96 23.66
N ILE A 407 -36.98 -15.01 22.96
CA ILE A 407 -38.41 -15.01 22.67
C ILE A 407 -38.65 -15.77 21.36
N LEU A 408 -39.26 -16.95 21.46
CA LEU A 408 -39.61 -17.78 20.30
C LEU A 408 -41.04 -17.56 19.81
N ASP A 409 -41.86 -16.73 20.46
CA ASP A 409 -43.25 -16.47 20.04
C ASP A 409 -43.32 -15.27 19.09
N GLU A 410 -43.68 -15.54 17.84
CA GLU A 410 -43.78 -14.53 16.78
C GLU A 410 -44.76 -13.40 17.09
N ARG A 411 -45.86 -13.69 17.80
CA ARG A 411 -46.84 -12.66 18.18
C ARG A 411 -46.26 -11.71 19.22
N LYS A 412 -45.40 -12.22 20.11
CA LYS A 412 -44.69 -11.39 21.10
C LYS A 412 -43.61 -10.55 20.43
N LEU A 413 -42.91 -11.06 19.41
CA LEU A 413 -41.89 -10.30 18.69
C LEU A 413 -42.46 -9.05 18.01
N GLU A 414 -43.68 -9.11 17.48
CA GLU A 414 -44.34 -7.96 16.85
C GLU A 414 -44.57 -6.78 17.81
N THR A 415 -44.73 -7.07 19.11
CA THR A 415 -44.94 -6.06 20.14
C THR A 415 -43.65 -5.39 20.62
N LEU A 416 -42.47 -5.89 20.22
CA LEU A 416 -41.18 -5.38 20.68
C LEU A 416 -40.77 -4.06 20.03
N THR A 417 -40.03 -3.25 20.77
CA THR A 417 -39.40 -2.02 20.27
C THR A 417 -38.13 -2.34 19.45
N GLY A 418 -37.68 -1.42 18.61
CA GLY A 418 -36.46 -1.60 17.80
C GLY A 418 -35.20 -1.97 18.62
N PRO A 419 -34.96 -1.35 19.80
CA PRO A 419 -33.90 -1.77 20.70
C PRO A 419 -34.06 -3.21 21.22
N GLN A 420 -35.27 -3.60 21.64
CA GLN A 420 -35.55 -4.95 22.15
C GLN A 420 -35.39 -6.02 21.07
N LEU A 421 -35.87 -5.77 19.85
CA LEU A 421 -35.64 -6.66 18.69
C LEU A 421 -34.15 -6.78 18.37
N GLY A 422 -33.42 -5.68 18.51
CA GLY A 422 -31.98 -5.69 18.35
C GLY A 422 -31.23 -6.48 19.43
N ASP A 423 -31.75 -6.53 20.66
CA ASP A 423 -31.21 -7.36 21.73
C ASP A 423 -31.55 -8.84 21.52
N GLN A 424 -32.76 -9.16 21.03
CA GLN A 424 -33.12 -10.51 20.57
C GLN A 424 -32.23 -10.96 19.41
N TRP A 425 -31.95 -10.07 18.45
CA TRP A 425 -30.99 -10.35 17.37
C TRP A 425 -29.61 -10.67 17.93
N ASP A 426 -29.08 -9.86 18.86
CA ASP A 426 -27.80 -10.14 19.52
C ASP A 426 -27.79 -11.49 20.29
N LEU A 427 -28.94 -11.98 20.80
CA LEU A 427 -29.06 -13.32 21.39
C LEU A 427 -28.99 -14.43 20.32
N HIS A 428 -29.68 -14.27 19.19
CA HIS A 428 -29.55 -15.22 18.07
C HIS A 428 -28.11 -15.24 17.55
N ARG A 429 -27.44 -14.08 17.44
CA ARG A 429 -26.02 -13.98 17.05
C ARG A 429 -25.04 -14.66 18.02
N ARG A 430 -25.41 -14.83 19.30
CA ARG A 430 -24.60 -15.60 20.26
C ARG A 430 -24.70 -17.10 20.06
N ARG A 431 -25.84 -17.57 19.55
CA ARG A 431 -26.06 -18.99 19.22
C ARG A 431 -25.53 -19.32 17.82
N ASN A 432 -25.63 -18.35 16.91
CA ASN A 432 -25.17 -18.44 15.55
C ASN A 432 -24.27 -17.22 15.25
N GLU A 433 -22.97 -17.40 15.41
CA GLU A 433 -21.98 -16.33 15.17
C GLU A 433 -22.00 -15.84 13.71
N GLY A 434 -22.52 -16.65 12.79
CA GLY A 434 -22.65 -16.38 11.34
C GLY A 434 -23.65 -15.31 10.92
N LEU A 435 -24.42 -14.78 11.88
CA LEU A 435 -25.48 -13.82 11.59
C LEU A 435 -24.92 -12.39 11.45
N PRO A 436 -25.41 -11.61 10.47
CA PRO A 436 -24.85 -10.29 10.13
C PRO A 436 -24.94 -9.29 11.29
N ALA A 437 -24.02 -8.32 11.26
CA ALA A 437 -23.97 -7.26 12.25
C ALA A 437 -25.27 -6.46 12.29
N LYS A 438 -25.63 -6.05 13.49
CA LYS A 438 -26.83 -5.26 13.79
C LYS A 438 -26.99 -4.02 12.87
N SER A 439 -25.88 -3.39 12.51
CA SER A 439 -25.82 -2.24 11.59
C SER A 439 -26.39 -2.51 10.20
N ASN A 440 -26.38 -3.76 9.74
CA ASN A 440 -26.79 -4.13 8.38
C ASN A 440 -28.31 -4.20 8.23
N LEU A 441 -29.05 -4.31 9.34
CA LEU A 441 -30.51 -4.39 9.31
C LEU A 441 -31.16 -3.01 9.22
N GLY A 442 -30.50 -1.95 9.71
CA GLY A 442 -30.86 -0.54 9.48
C GLY A 442 -32.13 -0.02 10.17
N ASN A 443 -33.26 -0.75 10.12
CA ASN A 443 -34.55 -0.29 10.64
C ASN A 443 -35.33 -1.40 11.38
N LYS A 444 -36.36 -1.01 12.15
CA LYS A 444 -37.17 -1.91 12.99
C LYS A 444 -37.83 -3.06 12.20
N ALA A 445 -38.36 -2.79 11.01
CA ALA A 445 -39.07 -3.79 10.21
C ALA A 445 -38.12 -4.92 9.80
N ASN A 446 -36.90 -4.58 9.40
CA ASN A 446 -35.86 -5.54 9.04
C ASN A 446 -35.38 -6.36 10.25
N TYR A 447 -35.29 -5.76 11.45
CA TYR A 447 -35.02 -6.54 12.67
C TYR A 447 -36.12 -7.56 12.96
N LEU A 448 -37.39 -7.14 12.85
CA LEU A 448 -38.51 -8.03 13.13
C LEU A 448 -38.53 -9.21 12.15
N LEU A 449 -38.32 -8.94 10.86
CA LEU A 449 -38.25 -9.97 9.82
C LEU A 449 -37.11 -10.96 10.11
N ALA A 450 -35.89 -10.45 10.31
CA ALA A 450 -34.71 -11.28 10.53
C ALA A 450 -34.82 -12.12 11.82
N VAL A 451 -35.33 -11.54 12.92
CA VAL A 451 -35.54 -12.29 14.17
C VAL A 451 -36.60 -13.38 13.99
N LYS A 452 -37.71 -13.10 13.27
CA LYS A 452 -38.74 -14.11 12.98
C LYS A 452 -38.20 -15.27 12.14
N GLU A 453 -37.37 -15.00 11.14
CA GLU A 453 -36.71 -16.04 10.33
C GLU A 453 -35.84 -16.94 11.20
N GLN A 454 -35.07 -16.38 12.13
CA GLN A 454 -34.24 -17.16 13.03
C GLN A 454 -35.05 -17.95 14.07
N VAL A 455 -36.19 -17.41 14.54
CA VAL A 455 -37.12 -18.15 15.38
C VAL A 455 -37.75 -19.33 14.63
N LYS A 456 -38.11 -19.14 13.35
CA LYS A 456 -38.63 -20.20 12.50
C LYS A 456 -37.58 -21.30 12.27
N ALA A 457 -36.35 -20.93 11.94
CA ALA A 457 -35.24 -21.86 11.77
C ALA A 457 -34.95 -22.68 13.04
N LEU A 458 -35.01 -22.07 14.22
CA LEU A 458 -34.85 -22.78 15.49
C LEU A 458 -35.98 -23.78 15.77
N ARG A 459 -37.24 -23.42 15.42
CA ARG A 459 -38.39 -24.34 15.57
C ARG A 459 -38.35 -25.51 14.60
N GLU A 460 -37.82 -25.30 13.39
CA GLU A 460 -37.66 -26.34 12.38
C GLU A 460 -36.47 -27.27 12.69
N GLY A 461 -35.40 -26.75 13.31
CA GLY A 461 -34.28 -27.56 13.80
C GLY A 461 -34.64 -28.47 14.99
N ASP A 462 -35.47 -28.00 15.93
CA ASP A 462 -35.93 -28.81 17.08
C ASP A 462 -36.89 -29.96 16.67
N GLN A 463 -37.39 -30.00 15.42
CA GLN A 463 -38.21 -31.11 14.92
C GLN A 463 -37.40 -32.30 14.38
N HIS A 464 -36.06 -32.25 14.40
CA HIS A 464 -35.19 -33.35 13.95
C HIS A 464 -34.44 -34.10 15.07
N ASP A 465 -34.57 -33.66 16.32
CA ASP A 465 -34.10 -34.41 17.50
C ASP A 465 -35.29 -35.07 18.23
N ASP A 466 -35.92 -36.07 17.61
CA ASP A 466 -36.74 -37.07 18.32
C ASP A 466 -35.93 -38.36 18.49
N PRO A 467 -35.41 -38.69 19.69
CA PRO A 467 -34.47 -39.78 19.87
C PRO A 467 -35.18 -41.10 20.13
N LEU A 468 -36.05 -41.60 19.23
CA LEU A 468 -36.56 -42.97 19.32
C LEU A 468 -36.92 -43.55 17.95
N SER A 469 -36.02 -44.38 17.38
CA SER A 469 -36.34 -45.64 16.70
C SER A 469 -35.27 -46.02 15.65
N VAL A 470 -34.24 -46.78 16.05
CA VAL A 470 -33.84 -48.03 15.36
C VAL A 470 -33.13 -48.94 16.37
N ARG A 471 -33.89 -49.86 16.98
CA ARG A 471 -33.40 -51.14 17.52
C ARG A 471 -34.55 -52.15 17.46
N ALA A 472 -34.58 -52.90 16.36
CA ALA A 472 -34.94 -54.32 16.25
C ALA A 472 -34.62 -54.77 14.83
#